data_AF-Q4SX84-F1
#
_entry.id   AF-Q4SX84-F1
#
_cell.length_a   1.000
_cell.length_b   1.000
_cell.length_c   1.000
_cell.angle_alpha   90.00
_cell.angle_beta   90.00
_cell.angle_gamma   90.00
#
_symmetry.space_group_name_H-M   'P 1'
#
loop_
_entity.id
_entity.type
_entity.pdbx_description
1 polymer ?
#
loop_
_entity_poly.entity_id
_entity_poly.type
_entity_poly.pdbx_seq_one_letter_code
_entity_poly.pdbx_strand_id
1 'polypeptide(L)' 'MKLGFNLCLQELVTAWYIGFLVLIFSSFLVYLVENKGNKEFATYADALWWGTVSF' A
#
# COMPACT_ATOMS: atom_id res chain seq x y z
N MET A 1 6.00 -22.42 -25.93
CA MET A 1 6.00 -20.93 -25.87
C MET A 1 4.91 -20.32 -24.96
N LYS A 2 3.86 -21.07 -24.55
CA LYS A 2 2.77 -20.57 -23.67
C LYS A 2 3.15 -20.37 -22.17
N LEU A 3 4.30 -20.92 -21.76
CA LEU A 3 4.75 -20.93 -20.35
C LEU A 3 5.43 -19.62 -19.91
N GLY A 4 6.24 -19.00 -20.78
CA GLY A 4 6.95 -17.75 -20.45
C GLY A 4 6.05 -16.52 -20.32
N PHE A 5 4.92 -16.48 -21.04
CA PHE A 5 3.96 -15.37 -20.96
C PHE A 5 3.14 -15.37 -19.66
N ASN A 6 2.81 -16.56 -19.12
CA ASN A 6 2.15 -16.68 -17.82
C ASN A 6 3.08 -16.30 -16.66
N LEU A 7 4.39 -16.58 -16.78
CA LEU A 7 5.37 -16.17 -15.77
C LEU A 7 5.45 -14.64 -15.68
N CYS A 8 5.57 -13.94 -16.81
CA CYS A 8 5.66 -12.47 -16.82
C CYS A 8 4.40 -11.80 -16.23
N LEU A 9 3.20 -12.30 -16.57
CA LEU A 9 1.94 -11.82 -15.96
C LEU A 9 1.86 -12.14 -14.46
N GLN A 10 2.32 -13.32 -14.04
CA GLN A 10 2.34 -13.70 -12.64
C GLN A 10 3.32 -12.83 -11.84
N GLU A 11 4.49 -12.52 -12.38
CA GLU A 11 5.47 -11.61 -11.78
C GLU A 11 4.92 -10.18 -11.71
N LEU A 12 4.25 -9.71 -12.76
CA LEU A 12 3.59 -8.40 -12.78
C LEU A 12 2.46 -8.30 -11.74
N VAL A 13 1.58 -9.30 -11.68
CA VAL A 13 0.48 -9.35 -10.68
C VAL A 13 1.04 -9.49 -9.27
N THR A 14 2.10 -10.26 -9.07
CA THR A 14 2.76 -10.42 -7.77
C THR A 14 3.38 -9.09 -7.32
N ALA A 15 4.06 -8.37 -8.22
CA ALA A 15 4.63 -7.06 -7.91
C ALA A 15 3.55 -6.03 -7.54
N TRP A 16 2.44 -5.98 -8.28
CA TRP A 16 1.32 -5.10 -7.96
C TRP A 16 0.65 -5.49 -6.64
N TYR A 17 0.46 -6.79 -6.37
CA TYR A 17 -0.11 -7.29 -5.12
C TYR A 17 0.75 -6.92 -3.91
N ILE A 18 2.08 -7.10 -4.02
CA ILE A 18 3.02 -6.73 -2.95
C ILE A 18 3.01 -5.22 -2.72
N GLY A 19 3.02 -4.40 -3.78
CA GLY A 19 2.95 -2.94 -3.67
C GLY A 19 1.67 -2.48 -2.96
N PHE A 20 0.52 -3.06 -3.32
CA PHE A 20 -0.76 -2.76 -2.67
C PHE A 20 -0.80 -3.19 -1.20
N LEU A 21 -0.21 -4.35 -0.86
CA LEU A 21 -0.08 -4.83 0.52
C LEU A 21 0.80 -3.92 1.38
N VAL A 22 1.94 -3.50 0.85
CA VAL A 22 2.88 -2.59 1.55
C VAL A 22 2.24 -1.23 1.78
N LEU A 23 1.46 -0.72 0.81
CA LEU A 23 0.74 0.55 0.94
C LEU A 23 -0.27 0.53 2.09
N ILE A 24 -1.13 -0.50 2.13
CA ILE A 24 -2.13 -0.67 3.21
C ILE A 24 -1.46 -0.81 4.58
N PHE A 25 -0.35 -1.55 4.63
CA PHE A 25 0.39 -1.79 5.87
C PHE A 25 1.13 -0.54 6.37
N SER A 26 1.76 0.21 5.47
CA SER A 26 2.46 1.47 5.77
C SER A 26 1.49 2.54 6.28
N SER A 27 0.34 2.73 5.61
CA SER A 27 -0.70 3.66 6.06
C SER A 27 -1.25 3.30 7.44
N PHE A 28 -1.36 2.01 7.78
CA PHE A 28 -1.78 1.58 9.11
C PHE A 28 -0.76 1.90 10.20
N LEU A 29 0.54 1.76 9.91
CA LEU A 29 1.61 2.12 10.84
C LEU A 29 1.69 3.63 11.08
N VAL A 30 1.59 4.44 10.01
CA VAL A 30 1.53 5.90 10.11
C VAL A 30 0.31 6.34 10.91
N TYR A 31 -0.85 5.74 10.67
CA TYR A 31 -2.05 5.97 11.47
C TYR A 31 -1.81 5.69 12.96
N LEU A 32 -1.20 4.56 13.33
CA LEU A 32 -0.94 4.25 14.75
C LEU A 32 0.04 5.21 15.44
N VAL A 33 1.04 5.71 14.71
CA VAL A 33 2.03 6.67 15.22
C VAL A 33 1.41 8.05 15.41
N GLU A 34 0.70 8.55 14.39
CA GLU A 34 0.17 9.92 14.38
C GLU A 34 -1.14 10.06 15.17
N ASN A 35 -1.94 8.99 15.31
CA ASN A 35 -3.23 9.02 16.03
C ASN A 35 -3.10 9.39 17.53
N LYS A 36 -1.90 9.31 18.11
CA LYS A 36 -1.65 9.77 19.50
C LYS A 36 -1.18 11.21 19.63
N GLY A 37 -0.73 11.84 18.54
CA GLY A 37 -0.03 13.14 18.57
C GLY A 37 -0.68 14.26 17.75
N ASN A 38 -1.28 13.95 16.59
CA ASN A 38 -1.79 14.95 15.64
C ASN A 38 -3.21 14.61 15.16
N LYS A 39 -4.10 15.62 15.18
CA LYS A 39 -5.51 15.48 14.73
C LYS A 39 -5.68 15.39 13.21
N GLU A 40 -4.63 15.67 12.43
CA GLU A 40 -4.64 15.58 10.95
C GLU A 40 -4.69 14.13 10.43
N PHE A 41 -4.38 13.13 11.27
CA PHE A 41 -4.47 11.70 10.92
C PHE A 41 -5.52 10.96 11.75
N ALA A 42 -6.63 11.63 12.09
CA ALA A 42 -7.67 11.07 12.96
C ALA A 42 -8.40 9.84 12.37
N THR A 43 -8.40 9.68 11.04
CA THR A 43 -9.09 8.58 10.35
C THR A 43 -8.15 7.82 9.43
N TYR A 44 -8.30 6.49 9.36
CA TYR A 44 -7.54 5.63 8.46
C TYR A 44 -7.63 6.06 6.98
N ALA A 45 -8.76 6.66 6.57
CA ALA A 45 -8.96 7.22 5.23
C ALA A 45 -7.97 8.36 4.89
N ASP A 46 -7.65 9.25 5.83
CA ASP A 46 -6.66 10.32 5.62
C ASP A 46 -5.23 9.76 5.51
N ALA A 47 -4.87 8.81 6.37
CA ALA A 47 -3.58 8.12 6.30
C ALA A 47 -3.42 7.28 5.02
N LEU A 48 -4.51 6.72 4.50
CA LEU A 48 -4.54 5.97 3.24
C LEU A 48 -4.40 6.91 2.03
N TRP A 49 -5.05 8.07 2.06
CA TRP A 49 -4.90 9.11 1.04
C TRP A 49 -3.46 9.62 0.99
N TRP A 50 -2.87 9.91 2.15
CA TRP A 50 -1.46 10.33 2.26
C TRP A 50 -0.48 9.27 1.74
N GLY A 51 -0.72 8.00 2.05
CA GLY A 51 0.10 6.87 1.58
C GLY A 51 -0.01 6.64 0.07
N THR A 52 -1.16 6.93 -0.54
CA THR A 52 -1.36 6.81 -2.00
C THR A 52 -0.73 7.96 -2.77
N VAL A 53 -0.67 9.16 -2.19
CA VAL A 53 -0.05 10.35 -2.82
C VAL A 53 1.48 10.32 -2.72
N SER A 54 2.04 9.62 -1.74
CA SER A 54 3.50 9.60 -1.48
C SER A 54 4.25 8.46 -2.17
N PHE A 55 3.56 7.44 -2.68
CA PHE A 55 4.15 6.24 -3.29
C PHE A 55 4.09 6.27 -4.82
#